data_AF-A0A526RPE2-F1
#
_entry.id   AF-A0A526RPE2-F1
#
_cell.length_a   1.000
_cell.length_b   1.000
_cell.length_c   1.000
_cell.angle_alpha   90.00
_cell.angle_beta   90.00
_cell.angle_gamma   90.00
#
_symmetry.space_group_name_H-M   'P 1'
#
loop_
_entity.id
_entity.type
_entity.pdbx_description
1 polymer ?
#
loop_
_entity_poly.entity_id
_entity_poly.type
_entity_poly.pdbx_seq_one_letter_code
_entity_poly.pdbx_strand_id
1 'polypeptide(L)' 'IDLSTIFAGLIKAPFMAMIIGTIASVEGMKVGGSAESLGQHVTASVVKSIFVVIILDGLFAMFYAAIEF' A
#
# COMPACT_ATOMS: atom_id res chain seq x y z
N ILE A 1 -9.35 -22.69 -6.92
CA ILE A 1 -9.54 -21.24 -6.70
C ILE A 1 -11.03 -21.07 -6.45
N ASP A 2 -11.41 -20.84 -5.19
CA ASP A 2 -12.80 -20.54 -4.88
C ASP A 2 -13.11 -19.08 -5.20
N LEU A 3 -14.38 -18.81 -5.52
CA LEU A 3 -14.86 -17.45 -5.77
C LEU A 3 -14.58 -16.53 -4.56
N SER A 4 -14.63 -17.06 -3.33
CA SER A 4 -14.28 -16.34 -2.10
C SER A 4 -12.86 -15.75 -2.14
N THR A 5 -11.87 -16.55 -2.56
CA THR A 5 -10.48 -16.10 -2.67
C THR A 5 -10.32 -14.98 -3.70
N ILE A 6 -11.05 -15.05 -4.81
CA ILE A 6 -11.04 -13.99 -5.85
C ILE A 6 -11.67 -12.71 -5.30
N PHE A 7 -12.82 -12.80 -4.65
CA PHE A 7 -13.49 -11.63 -4.06
C PHE A 7 -12.66 -10.98 -2.94
N ALA A 8 -12.00 -11.76 -2.09
CA ALA A 8 -11.10 -11.23 -1.07
C ALA A 8 -9.92 -10.45 -1.68
N GLY A 9 -9.32 -10.97 -2.75
CA GLY A 9 -8.27 -10.26 -3.49
C GLY A 9 -8.79 -8.98 -4.16
N LEU A 10 -9.98 -9.04 -4.76
CA LEU A 10 -10.62 -7.89 -5.41
C LEU A 10 -10.95 -6.77 -4.41
N ILE A 11 -11.31 -7.12 -3.18
CA ILE A 11 -11.54 -6.14 -2.11
C ILE A 11 -10.22 -5.55 -1.62
N LYS A 12 -9.17 -6.35 -1.39
CA LYS A 12 -7.87 -5.83 -0.92
C LYS A 12 -7.23 -4.86 -1.92
N ALA A 13 -7.32 -5.14 -3.23
CA ALA A 13 -6.62 -4.38 -4.26
C ALA A 13 -6.91 -2.86 -4.25
N PRO A 14 -8.19 -2.39 -4.18
CA PRO A 14 -8.52 -0.98 -3.99
C PRO A 14 -7.88 -0.34 -2.76
N PHE A 15 -7.84 -1.02 -1.61
CA PHE A 15 -7.20 -0.47 -0.40
C PHE A 15 -5.70 -0.27 -0.61
N MET A 16 -5.04 -1.27 -1.21
CA MET A 16 -3.61 -1.16 -1.53
C MET A 16 -3.34 -0.02 -2.50
N ALA A 17 -4.16 0.12 -3.55
CA ALA A 17 -4.04 1.18 -4.53
C ALA A 17 -4.21 2.58 -3.90
N MET A 18 -5.22 2.76 -3.04
CA MET A 18 -5.45 4.03 -2.34
C MET A 18 -4.27 4.41 -1.43
N ILE A 19 -3.71 3.45 -0.69
CA ILE A 19 -2.58 3.69 0.22
C ILE A 19 -1.33 4.06 -0.57
N ILE A 20 -0.96 3.25 -1.56
CA ILE A 20 0.24 3.50 -2.38
C ILE A 20 0.11 4.84 -3.11
N GLY A 21 -1.04 5.10 -3.72
CA GLY A 21 -1.32 6.35 -4.43
C GLY A 21 -1.20 7.56 -3.50
N THR A 22 -1.79 7.48 -2.30
CA THR A 22 -1.74 8.57 -1.32
C THR A 22 -0.32 8.84 -0.83
N ILE A 23 0.44 7.80 -0.47
CA ILE A 23 1.84 7.95 -0.02
C ILE A 23 2.70 8.53 -1.14
N ALA A 24 2.51 8.04 -2.37
CA ALA A 24 3.21 8.54 -3.55
C ALA A 24 2.91 10.02 -3.82
N SER A 25 1.63 10.42 -3.79
CA SER A 25 1.24 11.83 -3.97
C SER A 25 1.80 12.72 -2.86
N VAL A 26 1.75 12.27 -1.60
CA VAL A 26 2.23 13.05 -0.45
C VAL A 26 3.74 13.26 -0.51
N GLU A 27 4.54 12.24 -0.83
CA GLU A 27 5.99 12.41 -0.99
C GLU A 27 6.35 13.19 -2.26
N GLY A 28 5.58 13.01 -3.34
CA GLY A 28 5.74 13.79 -4.57
C GLY A 28 5.50 15.29 -4.38
N MET A 29 4.56 15.68 -3.52
CA MET A 29 4.30 17.09 -3.19
C MET A 29 5.38 17.72 -2.29
N LYS A 30 6.22 16.92 -1.63
CA LYS A 30 7.27 17.40 -0.70
C LYS A 30 8.62 17.66 -1.38
N VAL A 31 8.76 17.33 -2.66
CA VAL A 31 10.04 17.48 -3.37
C VAL A 31 10.46 18.96 -3.40
N GLY A 32 11.64 19.25 -2.87
CA GLY A 32 12.33 20.50 -3.14
C GLY A 32 12.80 20.46 -4.60
N GLY A 33 12.79 21.60 -5.31
CA GLY A 33 13.03 21.68 -6.76
C GLY A 33 14.40 21.20 -7.29
N SER A 34 15.17 20.42 -6.52
CA SER A 34 16.40 19.74 -6.94
C SER A 34 16.15 18.26 -7.25
N ALA A 35 16.93 17.72 -8.18
CA ALA A 35 16.93 16.29 -8.50
C ALA A 35 17.35 15.41 -7.30
N GLU A 36 18.17 15.95 -6.40
CA GLU A 36 18.60 15.24 -5.19
C GLU A 36 17.45 15.07 -4.19
N SER A 37 16.64 16.11 -3.98
CA SER A 37 15.44 16.01 -3.13
C SER A 37 14.40 15.08 -3.75
N LEU A 38 14.22 15.11 -5.07
CA LEU A 38 13.35 14.18 -5.79
C LEU A 38 13.75 12.72 -5.52
N GLY A 39 15.04 12.39 -5.65
CA GLY A 39 15.55 11.04 -5.38
C GLY A 39 15.26 10.59 -3.95
N GLN A 40 15.55 11.45 -2.96
CA GLN A 40 15.31 11.16 -1.55
C GLN A 40 13.83 10.87 -1.25
N HIS A 41 12.91 11.70 -1.75
CA HIS A 41 11.48 11.52 -1.53
C HIS A 41 10.90 10.32 -2.27
N VAL A 42 11.36 10.02 -3.49
CA VAL A 42 10.91 8.83 -4.24
C VAL A 42 11.33 7.54 -3.54
N THR A 43 12.58 7.43 -3.09
CA THR A 43 13.03 6.24 -2.34
C THR A 43 12.29 6.10 -1.00
N ALA A 44 12.12 7.21 -0.27
CA ALA A 44 11.34 7.22 0.97
C ALA A 44 9.88 6.82 0.74
N SER A 45 9.26 7.28 -0.36
CA SER A 45 7.91 6.94 -0.77
C SER A 45 7.72 5.44 -0.98
N VAL A 46 8.63 4.79 -1.70
CA VAL A 46 8.58 3.35 -1.96
C VAL A 46 8.71 2.55 -0.66
N VAL A 47 9.70 2.88 0.18
CA VAL A 47 9.91 2.18 1.45
C VAL A 47 8.71 2.32 2.39
N LYS A 48 8.17 3.54 2.53
CA LYS A 48 6.96 3.79 3.34
C LYS A 48 5.75 3.02 2.81
N SER A 49 5.55 3.03 1.49
CA SER A 49 4.43 2.33 0.86
C SER A 49 4.49 0.81 1.10
N ILE A 50 5.65 0.19 0.87
CA ILE A 50 5.84 -1.25 1.08
C ILE A 50 5.63 -1.62 2.55
N PHE A 51 6.18 -0.82 3.48
CA PHE A 51 6.02 -1.07 4.91
C PHE A 51 4.55 -1.08 5.34
N VAL A 52 3.77 -0.08 4.91
CA VAL A 52 2.34 -0.01 5.21
C VAL A 52 1.57 -1.16 4.57
N VAL A 53 1.87 -1.50 3.31
CA VAL A 53 1.23 -2.63 2.60
C VAL A 53 1.46 -3.96 3.33
N ILE A 54 2.66 -4.24 3.82
CA ILE A 54 2.96 -5.47 4.57
C ILE A 54 2.13 -5.54 5.85
N ILE A 55 2.08 -4.45 6.61
CA ILE A 55 1.25 -4.40 7.84
C ILE A 55 -0.22 -4.63 7.50
N LEU A 56 -0.72 -3.95 6.48
CA LEU A 56 -2.11 -4.04 6.07
C LEU A 56 -2.47 -5.46 5.60
N ASP A 57 -1.58 -6.12 4.84
CA ASP A 57 -1.81 -7.48 4.38
C ASP A 57 -1.89 -8.47 5.55
N GLY A 58 -1.01 -8.32 6.54
CA GLY A 58 -1.07 -9.08 7.80
C GLY A 58 -2.37 -8.84 8.57
N LEU A 59 -2.84 -7.59 8.65
CA LEU A 59 -4.13 -7.27 9.27
C LEU A 59 -5.30 -7.94 8.52
N PHE A 60 -5.30 -7.88 7.19
CA PHE A 60 -6.32 -8.56 6.41
C PHE A 60 -6.26 -10.09 6.55
N ALA A 61 -5.06 -10.67 6.66
CA ALA A 61 -4.89 -12.11 6.89
C ALA A 61 -5.49 -12.52 8.25
N MET A 62 -5.19 -11.76 9.31
CA MET A 62 -5.78 -11.99 10.63
C MET A 62 -7.30 -11.79 10.63
N PHE A 63 -7.79 -10.78 9.91
CA PHE A 63 -9.22 -10.51 9.78
C PHE A 63 -9.95 -11.67 9.09
N TYR A 64 -9.48 -12.11 7.92
CA TYR A 64 -10.10 -13.23 7.19
C TYR A 64 -10.01 -14.54 7.99
N ALA A 65 -8.90 -14.81 8.67
CA ALA A 65 -8.79 -15.96 9.55
C ALA A 65 -9.78 -15.91 10.73
N ALA A 66 -10.04 -14.72 11.29
CA ALA A 66 -10.96 -14.55 12.41
C ALA A 66 -12.44 -14.74 12.06
N ILE A 67 -12.82 -14.51 10.80
CA ILE A 67 -14.22 -14.68 10.32
C ILE A 67 -14.44 -16.02 9.60
N GLU A 68 -13.49 -16.96 9.71
CA GLU A 68 -13.51 -18.28 9.04
C GLU A 68 -13.76 -18.19 7.52
N PHE A 69 -13.20 -17.17 6.88
CA PHE A 69 -13.35 -16.89 5.44
C PHE A 69 -12.45 -17.75 4.56
#